data_AF-A0A2D4SF09-F1
#
_entry.id   AF-A0A2D4SF09-F1
#
_cell.length_a   1.000
_cell.length_b   1.000
_cell.length_c   1.000
_cell.angle_alpha   90.00
_cell.angle_beta   90.00
_cell.angle_gamma   90.00
#
_symmetry.space_group_name_H-M   'P 1'
#
loop_
_entity.id
_entity.type
_entity.pdbx_description
1 polymer ?
#
loop_
_entity_poly.entity_id
_entity_poly.type
_entity_poly.pdbx_seq_one_letter_code
_entity_poly.pdbx_strand_id
1 'polypeptide(L)'
;MRKRARLKGSDPFSLHIESFNGRFRDECLNEHWFVSLEHAKRIIEAWRREYNRERPKKSLGGLTPSQYAEQLAQQAASLSMDSSTECY
;
A
#
# COMPACT_ATOMS: atom_id res chain seq x y z
N MET A 1 22.02 -22.64 -26.79
CA MET A 1 20.80 -21.80 -26.63
C MET A 1 20.49 -21.66 -25.14
N ARG A 2 20.74 -20.49 -24.53
CA ARG A 2 20.37 -20.23 -23.12
C ARG A 2 18.98 -19.61 -23.08
N LYS A 3 17.96 -20.40 -22.72
CA LYS A 3 16.63 -19.86 -22.43
C LYS A 3 16.77 -18.98 -21.19
N ARG A 4 16.65 -17.65 -21.36
CA ARG A 4 16.53 -16.73 -20.22
C ARG A 4 15.22 -17.05 -19.52
N ALA A 5 15.30 -17.67 -18.35
CA ALA A 5 14.16 -17.79 -17.45
C ALA A 5 13.72 -16.37 -17.08
N ARG A 6 12.47 -16.03 -17.38
CA ARG A 6 11.86 -14.77 -16.97
C ARG A 6 11.67 -14.86 -15.45
N LEU A 7 12.52 -14.17 -14.70
CA LEU A 7 12.35 -13.96 -13.27
C LEU A 7 11.08 -13.12 -13.07
N LYS A 8 9.91 -13.77 -13.00
CA LYS A 8 8.70 -13.15 -12.45
C LYS A 8 8.77 -13.23 -10.93
N GLY A 9 9.72 -12.50 -10.35
CA GLY A 9 9.58 -12.01 -8.99
C GLY A 9 8.94 -10.64 -9.12
N SER A 10 7.61 -10.59 -9.26
CA SER A 10 6.90 -9.31 -9.16
C SER A 10 7.07 -8.85 -7.72
N ASP A 11 7.84 -7.79 -7.54
CA ASP A 11 8.08 -7.19 -6.25
C ASP A 11 6.74 -6.94 -5.52
N PRO A 12 6.58 -7.36 -4.25
CA PRO A 12 5.32 -7.23 -3.53
C PRO A 12 4.79 -5.79 -3.49
N PHE A 13 5.67 -4.79 -3.51
CA PHE A 13 5.28 -3.39 -3.53
C PHE A 13 4.67 -3.00 -4.88
N SER A 14 5.19 -3.54 -5.99
CA SER A 14 4.60 -3.34 -7.33
C SER A 14 3.14 -3.80 -7.40
N LEU A 15 2.83 -4.99 -6.87
CA LEU A 15 1.46 -5.53 -6.88
C LEU A 15 0.49 -4.70 -6.03
N HIS A 16 0.96 -4.20 -4.89
CA HIS A 16 0.18 -3.30 -4.04
C HIS A 16 -0.13 -1.99 -4.78
N ILE A 17 0.88 -1.36 -5.38
CA ILE A 17 0.76 -0.10 -6.12
C ILE A 17 -0.17 -0.25 -7.32
N GLU A 18 -0.10 -1.37 -8.05
CA GLU A 18 -1.01 -1.66 -9.16
C GLU A 18 -2.47 -1.74 -8.70
N SER A 19 -2.74 -2.48 -7.61
CA SER A 19 -4.10 -2.62 -7.07
C SER A 19 -4.67 -1.29 -6.55
N PHE A 20 -3.82 -0.44 -5.99
CA PHE A 20 -4.19 0.91 -5.54
C PHE A 20 -4.53 1.80 -6.74
N ASN A 21 -3.65 1.85 -7.74
CA ASN A 21 -3.82 2.71 -8.91
C ASN A 21 -5.06 2.33 -9.74
N GLY A 22 -5.39 1.05 -9.83
CA GLY A 22 -6.62 0.59 -10.48
C GLY A 22 -7.87 1.14 -9.78
N ARG A 23 -7.98 0.90 -8.46
CA ARG A 23 -9.12 1.39 -7.67
C ARG A 23 -9.22 2.90 -7.63
N PHE A 24 -8.09 3.61 -7.55
CA PHE A 24 -8.10 5.07 -7.56
C PHE A 24 -8.66 5.64 -8.86
N ARG A 25 -8.36 5.01 -10.01
CA ARG A 25 -8.95 5.42 -11.29
C ARG A 25 -10.45 5.15 -11.31
N ASP A 26 -10.86 3.94 -10.95
CA ASP A 26 -12.25 3.50 -11.08
C ASP A 26 -13.19 4.17 -10.07
N GLU A 27 -12.76 4.32 -8.82
CA GLU A 27 -13.60 4.78 -7.70
C GLU A 27 -13.40 6.26 -7.34
N CYS A 28 -12.43 6.97 -7.93
CA CYS A 28 -12.20 8.39 -7.61
C CYS A 28 -12.11 9.27 -8.84
N LEU A 29 -11.26 8.91 -9.81
CA LEU A 29 -11.04 9.78 -10.97
C LEU A 29 -12.19 9.69 -11.99
N ASN A 30 -12.77 8.50 -12.17
CA ASN A 30 -13.85 8.28 -13.13
C ASN A 30 -15.23 8.72 -12.61
N GLU A 31 -15.43 8.77 -11.28
CA GLU A 31 -16.72 9.16 -10.68
C GLU A 31 -16.87 10.69 -10.48
N HIS A 32 -15.77 11.45 -10.53
CA HIS A 32 -15.79 12.87 -10.21
C HIS A 32 -15.39 13.75 -11.40
N TRP A 33 -16.24 14.74 -11.72
CA TRP A 33 -15.88 15.80 -12.65
C TRP A 33 -15.16 16.92 -11.91
N PHE A 34 -13.89 17.14 -12.22
CA PHE A 34 -13.09 18.15 -11.53
C PHE A 34 -13.30 19.53 -12.13
N VAL A 35 -13.88 20.43 -11.35
CA VAL A 35 -14.10 21.84 -11.73
C VAL A 35 -12.86 22.73 -11.55
N SER A 36 -11.95 22.35 -10.66
CA SER A 36 -10.70 23.07 -10.40
C SER A 36 -9.64 22.16 -9.76
N LEU A 37 -8.37 22.56 -9.82
CA LEU A 37 -7.26 21.83 -9.19
C LEU A 37 -7.44 21.73 -7.66
N GLU A 38 -7.95 22.78 -7.01
CA GLU A 38 -8.21 22.78 -5.57
C GLU A 38 -9.30 21.76 -5.21
N HIS A 39 -10.37 21.70 -6.01
CA HIS A 39 -11.43 20.74 -5.81
C HIS A 39 -10.92 19.30 -5.99
N ALA A 40 -10.13 19.05 -7.04
CA ALA A 40 -9.49 17.75 -7.25
C ALA A 40 -8.60 17.33 -6.07
N LYS A 41 -7.77 18.25 -5.55
CA LYS A 41 -6.92 17.97 -4.39
C LYS A 41 -7.74 17.56 -3.17
N ARG A 42 -8.85 18.25 -2.88
CA ARG A 42 -9.72 17.91 -1.74
C ARG A 42 -10.34 16.53 -1.89
N ILE A 43 -10.88 16.20 -3.07
CA ILE A 43 -11.50 14.89 -3.33
C ILE A 43 -10.46 13.78 -3.22
N ILE A 44 -9.30 13.94 -3.85
CA ILE A 44 -8.23 12.93 -3.84
C ILE A 44 -7.71 12.71 -2.41
N GLU A 45 -7.52 13.78 -1.64
CA GLU A 45 -7.07 13.70 -0.24
C GLU A 45 -8.12 12.97 0.63
N ALA A 46 -9.41 13.26 0.44
CA ALA A 46 -10.49 12.58 1.14
C ALA A 46 -10.52 11.08 0.80
N TRP A 47 -10.49 10.75 -0.50
CA TRP A 47 -10.50 9.36 -0.96
C TRP A 47 -9.28 8.57 -0.46
N ARG A 48 -8.08 9.18 -0.49
CA ARG A 48 -6.86 8.57 0.04
C ARG A 48 -6.97 8.26 1.53
N ARG A 49 -7.60 9.14 2.31
CA ARG A 49 -7.80 8.92 3.76
C ARG A 49 -8.76 7.76 4.00
N GLU A 50 -9.88 7.74 3.30
CA GLU A 50 -10.87 6.67 3.41
C GLU A 50 -10.26 5.31 3.01
N TYR A 51 -9.56 5.24 1.88
CA TYR A 51 -8.90 4.02 1.41
C TYR A 51 -7.90 3.46 2.44
N ASN A 52 -7.10 4.33 3.05
CA ASN A 52 -6.05 3.92 3.98
C ASN A 52 -6.56 3.61 5.39
N ARG A 53 -7.64 4.25 5.85
CA ARG A 53 -8.10 4.17 7.25
C ARG A 53 -9.38 3.39 7.46
N GLU A 54 -10.28 3.33 6.49
CA GLU A 54 -11.65 2.85 6.71
C GLU A 54 -11.96 1.56 5.97
N ARG A 55 -11.17 1.21 4.95
CA ARG A 55 -11.43 0.05 4.08
C ARG A 55 -10.56 -1.15 4.46
N PRO A 56 -11.05 -2.10 5.28
CA PRO A 56 -10.33 -3.32 5.59
C PRO A 56 -10.13 -4.16 4.32
N LYS A 57 -8.90 -4.63 4.09
CA LYS A 57 -8.56 -5.44 2.91
C LYS A 57 -8.46 -6.90 3.31
N LYS A 58 -9.25 -7.76 2.67
CA LYS A 58 -9.16 -9.23 2.86
C LYS A 58 -7.76 -9.77 2.59
N SER A 59 -7.03 -9.19 1.64
CA SER A 59 -5.63 -9.54 1.35
C SER A 59 -4.65 -9.17 2.46
N LEU A 60 -5.02 -8.23 3.35
CA LEU A 60 -4.24 -7.83 4.52
C LEU A 60 -4.79 -8.47 5.81
N GLY A 61 -5.48 -9.61 5.72
CA GLY A 61 -6.07 -10.28 6.88
C GLY A 61 -7.27 -9.54 7.49
N GLY A 62 -7.91 -8.65 6.74
CA GLY A 62 -9.01 -7.82 7.25
C GLY A 62 -8.56 -6.52 7.91
N LEU A 63 -7.27 -6.20 7.87
CA LEU A 63 -6.74 -4.93 8.38
C LEU A 63 -6.85 -3.82 7.33
N THR A 64 -6.91 -2.58 7.81
CA THR A 64 -6.79 -1.42 6.94
C THR A 64 -5.32 -1.21 6.57
N PRO A 65 -5.01 -0.57 5.43
CA PRO A 65 -3.64 -0.30 5.03
C PRO A 65 -2.82 0.44 6.11
N SER A 66 -3.44 1.37 6.86
CA SER A 66 -2.80 2.05 7.99
C SER A 66 -2.42 1.09 9.11
N GLN A 67 -3.34 0.22 9.52
CA GLN A 67 -3.08 -0.77 10.58
C GLN A 67 -1.99 -1.76 10.19
N TYR A 68 -1.99 -2.20 8.93
CA TYR A 68 -0.95 -3.09 8.42
C TYR A 68 0.42 -2.41 8.41
N ALA A 69 0.48 -1.12 8.03
CA ALA A 69 1.72 -0.34 8.09
C ALA A 69 2.24 -0.16 9.53
N GLU A 70 1.34 0.07 10.49
CA GLU A 70 1.68 0.14 11.92
C GLU A 70 2.24 -1.18 12.44
N GLN A 71 1.66 -2.32 12.06
CA GLN A 71 2.20 -3.64 12.41
C GLN A 71 3.58 -3.89 11.81
N LEU A 72 3.79 -3.52 10.54
CA LEU A 72 5.12 -3.62 9.91
C LEU A 72 6.15 -2.74 10.63
N ALA A 73 5.77 -1.53 11.03
CA ALA A 73 6.64 -0.64 11.79
C ALA A 73 7.00 -1.23 13.17
N GLN A 74 6.03 -1.84 13.86
CA GLN A 74 6.26 -2.54 15.13
C GLN A 74 7.16 -3.78 14.95
N GLN A 75 6.94 -4.57 13.90
CA GLN A 75 7.79 -5.72 13.59
C GLN A 75 9.22 -5.28 13.29
N ALA A 76 9.41 -4.25 12.46
CA ALA A 76 10.71 -3.68 12.16
C ALA A 76 11.41 -3.15 13.42
N ALA A 77 10.67 -2.54 14.35
CA ALA A 77 11.20 -2.09 15.63
C ALA A 77 11.62 -3.28 16.52
N SER A 78 10.82 -4.35 16.58
CA SER A 78 11.13 -5.55 17.37
C SER A 78 12.37 -6.30 16.87
N LEU A 79 12.59 -6.33 15.55
CA LEU A 79 13.77 -6.94 14.92
C LEU A 79 15.09 -6.23 15.30
N SER A 80 15.03 -4.99 15.79
CA SER A 80 16.23 -4.26 16.21
C SER A 80 16.72 -4.61 17.63
N MET A 81 15.92 -5.28 18.46
CA MET A 81 16.30 -5.61 19.86
C MET A 81 16.96 -6.99 20.04
N ASP A 82 17.00 -7.84 19.00
CA ASP A 82 17.59 -9.20 19.09
C ASP A 82 19.12 -9.20 18.82
N SER A 83 19.63 -8.28 18.00
CA SER A 83 21.03 -8.30 17.55
C SER A 83 22.10 -7.88 18.59
N SER A 84 21.78 -7.78 19.88
CA SER A 84 22.77 -7.44 20.94
C SER A 84 23.12 -8.60 21.88
N THR A 85 22.72 -9.84 21.58
CA THR A 85 22.97 -10.99 22.48
C THR A 85 23.84 -12.10 21.90
N GLU A 86 24.80 -11.78 21.01
CA GLU A 86 25.93 -12.68 20.74
C GLU A 86 27.22 -11.87 20.52
N CYS A 87 27.76 -11.36 21.60
CA CYS A 87 29.17 -10.95 21.70
C CYS A 87 29.70 -11.47 23.05
N TYR A 88 29.97 -12.77 23.11
CA TYR A 88 30.85 -13.39 24.09
C TYR A 88 31.62 -14.53 23.45
#